data_AF-A0A416MN53-F1
#
_entry.id   AF-A0A416MN53-F1
#
_cell.length_a   1.000
_cell.length_b   1.000
_cell.length_c   1.000
_cell.angle_alpha   90.00
_cell.angle_beta   90.00
_cell.angle_gamma   90.00
#
_symmetry.space_group_name_H-M   'P 1'
#
loop_
_entity.id
_entity.type
_entity.pdbx_description
1 polymer ?
#
loop_
_entity_poly.entity_id
_entity_poly.type
_entity_poly.pdbx_seq_one_letter_code
_entity_poly.pdbx_strand_id
1 'polypeptide(L)'
;MLAGCGSNSSDKKTTTAASTKATEAATEKKTEAATEKKTEAVTEKETEKVSSKEASSEEVSSEKASEEASSEAASKETEAKADENAKVRVIDIDLTSEQYAFGVDKEQPELLEKTNEFIAKIMEDGTFDEICNHYFGDGEPVMVKSAEYDESKDQLVVATNAGFEPFEYMKGEDYCGIDMEMAALLADYLGKELVIQNMDFDAVCLAVGQQKCDIAMAGLTITDSRKDQVTFTDSYYNASQKLIVAADDTTFDACKTKEDVEAIFKTFDSKTKVGAQNGTTAQFYVEGSADLDFAGFDMTLVGYKNASLAVQDLLNGNLDYVMVDAAPAASITAAINSL
;
A
#
# COMPACT_ATOMS: atom_id res chain seq x y z
N MET A 1 54.64 40.58 -17.19
CA MET A 1 55.69 39.72 -17.79
C MET A 1 56.43 39.01 -16.65
N LEU A 2 56.38 37.67 -16.67
CA LEU A 2 57.39 36.66 -16.26
C LEU A 2 58.32 36.99 -15.06
N ALA A 3 58.21 36.34 -13.90
CA ALA A 3 58.66 34.97 -13.54
C ALA A 3 60.17 34.85 -13.21
N GLY A 4 60.50 34.21 -12.08
CA GLY A 4 61.86 33.73 -11.76
C GLY A 4 62.10 33.36 -10.28
N CYS A 5 62.15 32.06 -9.98
CA CYS A 5 62.32 31.43 -8.66
C CYS A 5 63.78 31.31 -8.16
N GLY A 6 63.92 31.03 -6.84
CA GLY A 6 65.03 30.32 -6.19
C GLY A 6 65.87 31.20 -5.25
N SER A 7 66.29 30.83 -4.03
CA SER A 7 66.46 29.52 -3.35
C SER A 7 66.97 29.73 -1.90
N ASN A 8 66.90 28.66 -1.07
CA ASN A 8 67.63 28.39 0.21
C ASN A 8 67.28 29.20 1.48
N SER A 9 67.31 28.68 2.73
CA SER A 9 67.66 27.38 3.34
C SER A 9 67.26 27.35 4.85
N SER A 10 66.85 26.17 5.33
CA SER A 10 67.11 25.49 6.63
C SER A 10 66.72 26.03 8.04
N ASP A 11 66.40 25.02 8.89
CA ASP A 11 66.37 24.93 10.38
C ASP A 11 64.99 25.12 11.06
N LYS A 12 64.45 24.27 11.98
CA LYS A 12 64.97 23.14 12.79
C LYS A 12 63.81 22.32 13.43
N LYS A 13 63.83 21.00 13.23
CA LYS A 13 63.61 19.83 14.13
C LYS A 13 62.72 19.85 15.44
N THR A 14 61.80 18.86 15.49
CA THR A 14 61.48 17.82 16.53
C THR A 14 60.73 18.06 17.86
N THR A 15 59.82 17.07 18.12
CA THR A 15 59.36 16.42 19.39
C THR A 15 58.46 17.24 20.34
N THR A 16 57.36 16.73 20.94
CA THR A 16 57.22 15.52 21.79
C THR A 16 55.74 15.23 22.09
N ALA A 17 55.39 13.98 22.44
CA ALA A 17 54.06 13.53 22.85
C ALA A 17 53.87 13.47 24.39
N ALA A 18 52.59 13.49 24.80
CA ALA A 18 51.98 12.96 26.04
C ALA A 18 52.08 13.74 27.37
N SER A 19 50.92 14.19 27.88
CA SER A 19 50.53 14.14 29.31
C SER A 19 49.06 14.56 29.52
N THR A 20 48.34 13.82 30.38
CA THR A 20 47.16 14.21 31.23
C THR A 20 45.87 14.66 30.51
N LYS A 21 44.72 13.96 30.52
CA LYS A 21 43.91 13.35 31.61
C LYS A 21 43.61 14.32 32.77
N ALA A 22 42.31 14.57 32.99
CA ALA A 22 41.66 15.32 34.08
C ALA A 22 41.40 16.83 33.87
N THR A 23 40.15 17.14 33.56
CA THR A 23 39.36 18.31 33.99
C THR A 23 37.89 17.92 33.72
N GLU A 24 37.15 17.30 34.64
CA GLU A 24 36.45 17.93 35.78
C GLU A 24 35.73 19.22 35.38
N ALA A 25 34.39 19.17 35.26
CA ALA A 25 33.43 19.29 36.37
C ALA A 25 33.39 20.73 36.91
N ALA A 26 32.42 21.52 36.44
CA ALA A 26 31.75 22.59 37.19
C ALA A 26 30.85 23.42 36.27
N THR A 27 29.59 23.03 36.08
CA THR A 27 28.49 24.02 36.02
C THR A 27 27.16 23.35 36.37
N GLU A 28 27.08 22.80 37.58
CA GLU A 28 25.83 22.74 38.34
C GLU A 28 25.84 23.90 39.34
N LYS A 29 24.86 24.80 39.25
CA LYS A 29 24.28 25.44 40.42
C LYS A 29 22.87 25.92 40.13
N LYS A 30 21.93 25.38 40.90
CA LYS A 30 20.48 25.64 40.98
C LYS A 30 19.70 24.92 39.86
N THR A 31 18.92 23.88 40.16
CA THR A 31 17.84 23.89 41.15
C THR A 31 17.66 22.51 41.76
N GLU A 32 17.67 22.45 43.09
CA GLU A 32 17.49 21.26 43.93
C GLU A 32 16.10 20.62 43.80
N ALA A 33 16.10 19.31 44.00
CA ALA A 33 14.96 18.42 44.12
C ALA A 33 14.29 18.48 45.51
N ALA A 34 13.11 17.87 45.55
CA ALA A 34 12.50 17.13 46.66
C ALA A 34 11.65 17.87 47.71
N THR A 35 10.36 17.55 47.70
CA THR A 35 9.51 17.25 48.87
C THR A 35 8.26 16.56 48.31
N GLU A 36 8.22 15.23 48.28
CA GLU A 36 7.81 14.28 49.33
C GLU A 36 6.36 13.77 49.11
N LYS A 37 6.30 12.46 48.88
CA LYS A 37 5.14 11.59 48.94
C LYS A 37 4.69 11.46 50.41
N LYS A 38 3.41 11.69 50.71
CA LYS A 38 2.73 11.11 51.89
C LYS A 38 1.21 11.06 51.62
N THR A 39 0.64 9.89 51.32
CA THR A 39 -0.06 8.95 52.23
C THR A 39 -1.33 9.53 52.88
N GLU A 40 -2.44 8.81 52.67
CA GLU A 40 -3.63 8.67 53.54
C GLU A 40 -4.57 9.87 53.80
N ALA A 41 -5.77 9.77 53.22
CA ALA A 41 -7.06 10.10 53.86
C ALA A 41 -8.12 9.20 53.20
N VAL A 42 -8.31 7.99 53.72
CA VAL A 42 -9.34 7.62 54.72
C VAL A 42 -10.75 7.61 54.12
N THR A 43 -11.16 6.37 53.90
CA THR A 43 -12.50 5.83 53.70
C THR A 43 -13.41 6.01 54.91
N GLU A 44 -14.69 5.73 54.66
CA GLU A 44 -15.75 5.32 55.59
C GLU A 44 -16.61 6.41 56.22
N LYS A 45 -17.91 6.39 55.88
CA LYS A 45 -19.00 5.84 56.72
C LYS A 45 -20.34 6.16 56.07
N GLU A 46 -21.12 5.20 55.60
CA GLU A 46 -21.94 4.18 56.33
C GLU A 46 -23.41 4.53 56.05
N THR A 47 -24.15 3.64 55.37
CA THR A 47 -25.26 2.81 55.91
C THR A 47 -26.44 3.65 56.44
N GLU A 48 -27.71 3.42 56.11
CA GLU A 48 -28.49 2.18 56.11
C GLU A 48 -29.95 2.60 55.78
N LYS A 49 -30.68 1.90 54.91
CA LYS A 49 -31.92 1.21 55.30
C LYS A 49 -32.63 0.49 54.14
N VAL A 50 -32.86 -0.77 54.45
CA VAL A 50 -33.67 -1.81 53.79
C VAL A 50 -35.17 -1.49 53.86
N SER A 51 -35.94 -1.79 52.82
CA SER A 51 -37.04 -2.78 52.82
C SER A 51 -38.22 -2.43 51.92
N SER A 52 -38.75 -3.49 51.28
CA SER A 52 -40.08 -3.70 50.69
C SER A 52 -40.32 -3.17 49.27
N LYS A 53 -41.05 -3.83 48.38
CA LYS A 53 -41.57 -5.21 48.21
C LYS A 53 -42.28 -5.19 46.84
N GLU A 54 -42.10 -6.23 46.04
CA GLU A 54 -42.99 -6.74 44.97
C GLU A 54 -43.56 -5.82 43.87
N ALA A 55 -43.11 -6.12 42.65
CA ALA A 55 -43.90 -6.45 41.45
C ALA A 55 -45.15 -5.62 41.10
N SER A 56 -45.08 -4.89 39.98
CA SER A 56 -46.04 -5.03 38.85
C SER A 56 -45.55 -4.29 37.61
N SER A 57 -45.73 -4.97 36.48
CA SER A 57 -45.76 -4.60 35.05
C SER A 57 -46.00 -3.15 34.61
N GLU A 58 -45.33 -2.82 33.47
CA GLU A 58 -45.70 -1.87 32.39
C GLU A 58 -45.84 -0.38 32.80
N GLU A 59 -45.22 0.63 32.16
CA GLU A 59 -45.01 0.87 30.73
C GLU A 59 -44.13 2.14 30.54
N VAL A 60 -43.49 2.29 29.35
CA VAL A 60 -43.09 3.53 28.64
C VAL A 60 -41.76 4.28 28.99
N SER A 61 -40.89 4.30 27.94
CA SER A 61 -39.91 5.34 27.49
C SER A 61 -38.77 5.72 28.46
N SER A 62 -37.49 5.81 28.08
CA SER A 62 -36.89 6.35 26.86
C SER A 62 -35.37 6.06 26.86
N GLU A 63 -34.80 5.90 25.66
CA GLU A 63 -33.45 6.38 25.30
C GLU A 63 -32.21 5.62 25.83
N LYS A 64 -31.66 4.71 25.00
CA LYS A 64 -30.23 4.70 24.57
C LYS A 64 -29.88 3.45 23.74
N ALA A 65 -28.91 3.65 22.84
CA ALA A 65 -28.12 2.67 22.09
C ALA A 65 -28.75 2.12 20.80
N SER A 66 -28.53 2.87 19.73
CA SER A 66 -28.45 2.36 18.35
C SER A 66 -27.01 1.95 18.06
N GLU A 67 -26.71 0.67 18.20
CA GLU A 67 -25.56 -0.03 17.62
C GLU A 67 -25.87 -1.52 17.74
N GLU A 68 -25.51 -2.31 16.72
CA GLU A 68 -25.89 -3.71 16.49
C GLU A 68 -27.28 -3.95 15.85
N ALA A 69 -27.31 -3.89 14.51
CA ALA A 69 -28.08 -4.82 13.66
C ALA A 69 -27.80 -4.53 12.18
N SER A 70 -26.83 -5.23 11.58
CA SER A 70 -26.92 -5.74 10.19
C SER A 70 -25.61 -6.44 9.79
N SER A 71 -25.38 -7.65 10.31
CA SER A 71 -24.48 -8.61 9.66
C SER A 71 -24.84 -10.03 10.10
N GLU A 72 -26.03 -10.49 9.72
CA GLU A 72 -26.36 -11.92 9.81
C GLU A 72 -27.30 -12.29 8.65
N ALA A 73 -26.72 -12.47 7.47
CA ALA A 73 -27.32 -13.28 6.42
C ALA A 73 -26.24 -13.78 5.43
N ALA A 74 -26.03 -15.10 5.48
CA ALA A 74 -25.47 -15.96 4.44
C ALA A 74 -23.94 -16.01 4.23
N SER A 75 -23.23 -16.57 5.21
CA SER A 75 -22.06 -17.42 4.91
C SER A 75 -22.55 -18.76 4.35
N LYS A 76 -22.60 -18.86 3.03
CA LYS A 76 -22.49 -20.17 2.35
C LYS A 76 -21.03 -20.35 1.98
N GLU A 77 -20.31 -21.10 2.82
CA GLU A 77 -19.07 -21.75 2.41
C GLU A 77 -19.38 -22.56 1.16
N THR A 78 -18.95 -22.04 0.02
CA THR A 78 -18.79 -22.84 -1.17
C THR A 78 -17.36 -23.34 -1.08
N GLU A 79 -17.16 -24.56 -0.58
CA GLU A 79 -15.92 -25.29 -0.84
C GLU A 79 -15.82 -25.40 -2.37
N ALA A 80 -15.06 -24.49 -2.98
CA ALA A 80 -14.68 -24.60 -4.36
C ALA A 80 -13.90 -25.91 -4.47
N LYS A 81 -14.46 -26.90 -5.18
CA LYS A 81 -13.69 -28.08 -5.56
C LYS A 81 -12.40 -27.58 -6.20
N ALA A 82 -11.26 -27.96 -5.63
CA ALA A 82 -9.97 -27.73 -6.25
C ALA A 82 -10.05 -28.22 -7.70
N ASP A 83 -9.83 -27.29 -8.64
CA ASP A 83 -9.76 -27.63 -10.06
C ASP A 83 -8.53 -28.54 -10.23
N GLU A 84 -8.76 -29.80 -10.59
CA GLU A 84 -7.70 -30.80 -10.78
C GLU A 84 -6.70 -30.39 -11.88
N ASN A 85 -7.03 -29.39 -12.70
CA ASN A 85 -6.15 -28.83 -13.74
C ASN A 85 -5.49 -27.48 -13.35
N ALA A 86 -5.73 -26.95 -12.15
CA ALA A 86 -5.10 -25.71 -11.72
C ALA A 86 -3.57 -25.85 -11.73
N LYS A 87 -2.88 -24.82 -12.22
CA LYS A 87 -1.41 -24.75 -12.26
C LYS A 87 -0.86 -23.90 -11.12
N VAL A 88 -1.60 -22.87 -10.71
CA VAL A 88 -1.29 -22.00 -9.58
C VAL A 88 -2.53 -21.76 -8.73
N ARG A 89 -2.32 -21.35 -7.47
CA ARG A 89 -3.39 -20.95 -6.55
C ARG A 89 -2.95 -19.78 -5.68
N VAL A 90 -3.91 -19.01 -5.21
CA VAL A 90 -3.69 -17.94 -4.23
C VAL A 90 -3.85 -18.52 -2.82
N ILE A 91 -2.94 -18.19 -1.90
CA ILE A 91 -3.13 -18.42 -0.47
C ILE A 91 -4.11 -17.38 0.05
N ASP A 92 -5.26 -17.83 0.55
CA ASP A 92 -6.35 -16.95 0.98
C ASP A 92 -6.13 -16.37 2.38
N ILE A 93 -5.00 -15.66 2.54
CA ILE A 93 -4.61 -14.96 3.76
C ILE A 93 -4.04 -13.61 3.35
N ASP A 94 -4.66 -12.54 3.83
CA ASP A 94 -4.16 -11.18 3.63
C ASP A 94 -2.90 -10.94 4.46
N LEU A 95 -1.81 -10.54 3.82
CA LEU A 95 -0.52 -10.29 4.46
C LEU A 95 -0.31 -8.83 4.85
N THR A 96 -1.08 -7.93 4.26
CA THR A 96 -1.06 -6.49 4.53
C THR A 96 -2.47 -5.91 4.52
N SER A 97 -2.60 -4.68 5.02
CA SER A 97 -3.80 -3.87 4.87
C SER A 97 -3.35 -2.54 4.30
N GLU A 98 -3.85 -2.24 3.11
CA GLU A 98 -3.37 -1.16 2.24
C GLU A 98 -4.54 -0.35 1.71
N GLN A 99 -4.28 0.90 1.34
CA GLN A 99 -5.27 1.80 0.76
C GLN A 99 -4.72 2.34 -0.55
N TYR A 100 -5.51 2.24 -1.62
CA TYR A 100 -5.18 2.83 -2.90
C TYR A 100 -5.74 4.24 -3.03
N ALA A 101 -4.93 5.13 -3.57
CA ALA A 101 -5.31 6.50 -3.89
C ALA A 101 -4.56 6.98 -5.14
N PHE A 102 -5.06 8.00 -5.81
CA PHE A 102 -4.37 8.60 -6.95
C PHE A 102 -3.30 9.58 -6.47
N GLY A 103 -2.18 9.62 -7.18
CA GLY A 103 -1.07 10.52 -6.89
C GLY A 103 -1.12 11.76 -7.77
N VAL A 104 -1.47 12.91 -7.22
CA VAL A 104 -1.56 14.18 -7.94
C VAL A 104 -0.24 14.96 -7.80
N ASP A 105 0.14 15.70 -8.84
CA ASP A 105 1.27 16.64 -8.80
C ASP A 105 1.11 17.61 -7.61
N LYS A 106 2.17 17.75 -6.81
CA LYS A 106 2.22 18.59 -5.61
C LYS A 106 2.09 20.08 -5.94
N GLU A 107 2.37 20.48 -7.18
CA GLU A 107 2.18 21.85 -7.65
C GLU A 107 0.76 22.10 -8.22
N GLN A 108 -0.13 21.10 -8.20
CA GLN A 108 -1.52 21.21 -8.70
C GLN A 108 -2.58 20.98 -7.60
N PRO A 109 -2.65 21.81 -6.53
CA PRO A 109 -3.61 21.63 -5.45
C PRO A 109 -5.08 21.74 -5.89
N GLU A 110 -5.37 22.53 -6.94
CA GLU A 110 -6.73 22.61 -7.50
C GLU A 110 -7.16 21.32 -8.20
N LEU A 111 -6.22 20.60 -8.83
CA LEU A 111 -6.50 19.29 -9.42
C LEU A 111 -6.79 18.26 -8.33
N LEU A 112 -6.03 18.29 -7.23
CA LEU A 112 -6.26 17.42 -6.07
C LEU A 112 -7.67 17.63 -5.49
N GLU A 113 -8.06 18.88 -5.25
CA GLU A 113 -9.39 19.22 -4.71
C GLU A 113 -10.51 18.69 -5.62
N LYS A 114 -10.45 18.99 -6.92
CA LYS A 114 -11.44 18.51 -7.90
C LYS A 114 -11.46 16.99 -8.04
N THR A 115 -10.30 16.34 -7.92
CA THR A 115 -10.22 14.87 -7.97
C THR A 115 -10.89 14.26 -6.75
N ASN A 116 -10.70 14.83 -5.55
CA ASN A 116 -11.40 14.38 -4.35
C ASN A 116 -12.91 14.63 -4.43
N GLU A 117 -13.35 15.79 -4.95
CA GLU A 117 -14.78 16.05 -5.21
C GLU A 117 -15.37 15.00 -6.17
N PHE A 118 -14.64 14.68 -7.24
CA PHE A 118 -15.02 13.65 -8.20
C PHE A 118 -15.14 12.27 -7.54
N ILE A 119 -14.12 11.84 -6.78
CA ILE A 119 -14.13 10.55 -6.07
C ILE A 119 -15.32 10.49 -5.12
N ALA A 120 -15.51 11.51 -4.28
CA ALA A 120 -16.63 11.57 -3.35
C ALA A 120 -17.98 11.47 -4.08
N LYS A 121 -18.12 12.15 -5.23
CA LYS A 121 -19.32 12.11 -6.05
C LYS A 121 -19.62 10.70 -6.57
N ILE A 122 -18.65 10.03 -7.20
CA ILE A 122 -18.88 8.70 -7.80
C ILE A 122 -19.09 7.61 -6.74
N MET A 123 -18.56 7.81 -5.53
CA MET A 123 -18.83 6.97 -4.37
C MET A 123 -20.25 7.17 -3.85
N GLU A 124 -20.73 8.42 -3.78
CA GLU A 124 -22.07 8.74 -3.27
C GLU A 124 -23.19 8.33 -4.24
N ASP A 125 -22.99 8.51 -5.54
CA ASP A 125 -24.03 8.25 -6.55
C ASP A 125 -24.05 6.82 -7.10
N GLY A 126 -23.14 5.95 -6.65
CA GLY A 126 -23.07 4.54 -7.02
C GLY A 126 -22.30 4.26 -8.31
N THR A 127 -21.79 5.29 -9.00
CA THR A 127 -21.00 5.11 -10.23
C THR A 127 -19.76 4.24 -9.97
N PHE A 128 -19.10 4.39 -8.82
CA PHE A 128 -17.93 3.55 -8.49
C PHE A 128 -18.30 2.07 -8.31
N ASP A 129 -19.47 1.78 -7.73
CA ASP A 129 -19.96 0.41 -7.58
C ASP A 129 -20.27 -0.21 -8.95
N GLU A 130 -20.84 0.57 -9.88
CA GLU A 130 -21.07 0.14 -11.26
C GLU A 130 -19.76 -0.21 -11.97
N ILE A 131 -18.73 0.65 -11.85
CA ILE A 131 -17.38 0.39 -12.37
C ILE A 131 -16.82 -0.90 -11.75
N CYS A 132 -16.90 -1.06 -10.43
CA CYS A 132 -16.44 -2.27 -9.77
C CYS A 132 -17.15 -3.53 -10.28
N ASN A 133 -18.46 -3.45 -10.58
CA ASN A 133 -19.22 -4.59 -11.09
C ASN A 133 -18.77 -5.03 -12.50
N HIS A 134 -18.17 -4.15 -13.30
CA HIS A 134 -17.57 -4.51 -14.59
C HIS A 134 -16.38 -5.47 -14.47
N TYR A 135 -15.70 -5.49 -13.32
CA TYR A 135 -14.44 -6.25 -13.16
C TYR A 135 -14.46 -7.29 -12.04
N PHE A 136 -15.15 -7.01 -10.93
CA PHE A 136 -15.30 -7.94 -9.82
C PHE A 136 -16.61 -8.75 -9.89
N GLY A 137 -17.56 -8.31 -10.70
CA GLY A 137 -18.88 -8.90 -10.83
C GLY A 137 -19.07 -9.67 -12.14
N ASP A 138 -20.29 -9.59 -12.68
CA ASP A 138 -20.71 -10.22 -13.93
C ASP A 138 -20.79 -9.22 -15.11
N GLY A 139 -20.33 -7.99 -14.91
CA GLY A 139 -20.27 -6.97 -15.95
C GLY A 139 -19.18 -7.23 -16.99
N GLU A 140 -19.18 -6.43 -18.05
CA GLU A 140 -18.20 -6.50 -19.13
C GLU A 140 -17.20 -5.34 -19.01
N PRO A 141 -15.89 -5.57 -19.21
CA PRO A 141 -14.89 -4.52 -19.21
C PRO A 141 -15.17 -3.40 -20.22
N VAL A 142 -15.02 -2.15 -19.79
CA VAL A 142 -15.16 -0.96 -20.65
C VAL A 142 -13.81 -0.60 -21.29
N MET A 143 -13.83 -0.37 -22.60
CA MET A 143 -12.64 0.06 -23.34
C MET A 143 -12.50 1.58 -23.25
N VAL A 144 -11.37 2.04 -22.74
CA VAL A 144 -10.99 3.44 -22.60
C VAL A 144 -9.90 3.77 -23.62
N LYS A 145 -10.11 4.86 -24.36
CA LYS A 145 -9.18 5.33 -25.39
C LYS A 145 -8.35 6.49 -24.88
N SER A 146 -7.06 6.46 -25.19
CA SER A 146 -6.17 7.58 -25.01
C SER A 146 -6.16 8.46 -26.26
N ALA A 147 -6.17 9.79 -26.08
CA ALA A 147 -5.74 10.70 -27.11
C ALA A 147 -4.21 10.72 -27.24
N GLU A 148 -3.72 11.34 -28.32
CA GLU A 148 -2.31 11.69 -28.47
C GLU A 148 -1.99 12.94 -27.64
N TYR A 149 -0.81 12.96 -27.04
CA TYR A 149 -0.34 14.11 -26.28
C TYR A 149 -0.10 15.33 -27.20
N ASP A 150 -0.64 16.48 -26.82
CA ASP A 150 -0.54 17.75 -27.53
C ASP A 150 -0.53 18.91 -26.52
N GLU A 151 0.65 19.50 -26.29
CA GLU A 151 0.87 20.63 -25.39
C GLU A 151 -0.01 21.87 -25.68
N SER A 152 -0.60 21.96 -26.89
CA SER A 152 -1.48 23.07 -27.26
C SER A 152 -2.94 22.88 -26.84
N LYS A 153 -3.30 21.69 -26.35
CA LYS A 153 -4.65 21.35 -25.92
C LYS A 153 -4.77 21.30 -24.40
N ASP A 154 -6.01 21.40 -23.92
CA ASP A 154 -6.32 21.18 -22.52
C ASP A 154 -6.53 19.67 -22.27
N GLN A 155 -5.48 19.01 -21.76
CA GLN A 155 -5.44 17.57 -21.56
C GLN A 155 -5.29 17.25 -20.06
N LEU A 156 -5.74 16.05 -19.69
CA LEU A 156 -5.40 15.40 -18.42
C LEU A 156 -4.42 14.26 -18.77
N VAL A 157 -3.17 14.40 -18.34
CA VAL A 157 -2.12 13.40 -18.61
C VAL A 157 -2.01 12.47 -17.41
N VAL A 158 -2.47 11.22 -17.60
CA VAL A 158 -2.50 10.18 -16.58
C VAL A 158 -1.28 9.26 -16.74
N ALA A 159 -0.45 9.16 -15.69
CA ALA A 159 0.59 8.15 -15.59
C ALA A 159 0.01 6.83 -15.06
N THR A 160 0.31 5.71 -15.73
CA THR A 160 -0.17 4.38 -15.32
C THR A 160 0.82 3.26 -15.65
N ASN A 161 0.55 2.05 -15.14
CA ASN A 161 1.20 0.80 -15.56
C ASN A 161 0.13 -0.22 -15.95
N ALA A 162 -0.25 -0.27 -17.23
CA ALA A 162 -1.39 -1.06 -17.69
C ALA A 162 -1.09 -2.57 -17.82
N GLY A 163 -0.71 -3.20 -16.72
CA GLY A 163 -0.46 -4.64 -16.57
C GLY A 163 -1.00 -5.23 -15.26
N PHE A 164 -1.98 -4.55 -14.65
CA PHE A 164 -2.47 -4.77 -13.29
C PHE A 164 -4.01 -4.91 -13.29
N GLU A 165 -4.51 -5.94 -13.97
CA GLU A 165 -5.92 -6.31 -13.94
C GLU A 165 -6.34 -6.64 -12.50
N PRO A 166 -7.48 -6.14 -11.98
CA PRO A 166 -8.57 -5.45 -12.69
C PRO A 166 -8.53 -3.91 -12.70
N PHE A 167 -7.47 -3.28 -12.21
CA PHE A 167 -7.43 -1.82 -12.04
C PHE A 167 -6.97 -1.08 -13.30
N GLU A 168 -5.89 -1.54 -13.93
CA GLU A 168 -5.38 -0.95 -15.16
C GLU A 168 -4.70 -2.00 -16.03
N TYR A 169 -5.19 -2.20 -17.25
CA TYR A 169 -4.61 -3.17 -18.17
C TYR A 169 -4.96 -2.84 -19.61
N MET A 170 -4.22 -3.45 -20.55
CA MET A 170 -4.49 -3.31 -21.98
C MET A 170 -5.36 -4.45 -22.49
N LYS A 171 -6.33 -4.14 -23.35
CA LYS A 171 -7.04 -5.13 -24.17
C LYS A 171 -6.92 -4.73 -25.64
N GLY A 172 -5.94 -5.32 -26.32
CA GLY A 172 -5.57 -4.89 -27.67
C GLY A 172 -4.83 -3.55 -27.62
N GLU A 173 -5.35 -2.54 -28.31
CA GLU A 173 -4.80 -1.17 -28.32
C GLU A 173 -5.49 -0.23 -27.32
N ASP A 174 -6.59 -0.67 -26.71
CA ASP A 174 -7.37 0.10 -25.74
C ASP A 174 -6.98 -0.25 -24.30
N TYR A 175 -7.28 0.66 -23.37
CA TYR A 175 -7.09 0.50 -21.93
C TYR A 175 -8.38 0.02 -21.25
N CYS A 176 -8.26 -0.72 -20.16
CA CYS A 176 -9.37 -1.23 -19.35
C CYS A 176 -9.01 -1.17 -17.87
N GLY A 177 -10.03 -1.32 -17.03
CA GLY A 177 -9.89 -1.43 -15.59
C GLY A 177 -10.50 -0.26 -14.84
N ILE A 178 -10.65 -0.45 -13.53
CA ILE A 178 -11.28 0.51 -12.61
C ILE A 178 -10.61 1.88 -12.71
N ASP A 179 -9.28 1.94 -12.65
CA ASP A 179 -8.52 3.18 -12.71
C ASP A 179 -8.68 3.87 -14.07
N MET A 180 -8.80 3.10 -15.15
CA MET A 180 -8.95 3.65 -16.51
C MET A 180 -10.35 4.21 -16.76
N GLU A 181 -11.40 3.53 -16.26
CA GLU A 181 -12.76 4.08 -16.31
C GLU A 181 -12.88 5.36 -15.46
N MET A 182 -12.29 5.35 -14.25
CA MET A 182 -12.22 6.54 -13.41
C MET A 182 -11.43 7.67 -14.08
N ALA A 183 -10.35 7.36 -14.81
CA ALA A 183 -9.57 8.36 -15.55
C ALA A 183 -10.37 9.04 -16.65
N ALA A 184 -11.16 8.27 -17.40
CA ALA A 184 -12.07 8.80 -18.43
C ALA A 184 -13.13 9.71 -17.82
N LEU A 185 -13.79 9.26 -16.75
CA LEU A 185 -14.82 10.06 -16.08
C LEU A 185 -14.25 11.31 -15.40
N LEU A 186 -13.04 11.25 -14.85
CA LEU A 186 -12.35 12.41 -14.30
C LEU A 186 -12.00 13.41 -15.39
N ALA A 187 -11.49 12.97 -16.54
CA ALA A 187 -11.21 13.84 -17.67
C ALA A 187 -12.50 14.56 -18.15
N ASP A 188 -13.60 13.83 -18.25
CA ASP A 188 -14.92 14.38 -18.60
C ASP A 188 -15.42 15.38 -17.54
N TYR A 189 -15.28 15.07 -16.25
CA TYR A 189 -15.63 15.96 -15.13
C TYR A 189 -14.84 17.27 -15.17
N LEU A 190 -13.56 17.20 -15.56
CA LEU A 190 -12.68 18.36 -15.70
C LEU A 190 -12.87 19.10 -17.04
N GLY A 191 -13.57 18.51 -18.01
CA GLY A 191 -13.72 19.04 -19.36
C GLY A 191 -12.42 18.97 -20.18
N LYS A 192 -11.55 17.99 -19.90
CA LYS A 192 -10.23 17.79 -20.52
C LYS A 192 -10.23 16.57 -21.44
N GLU A 193 -9.33 16.56 -22.43
CA GLU A 193 -9.06 15.37 -23.23
C GLU A 193 -8.12 14.42 -22.45
N LEU A 194 -8.48 13.13 -22.35
CA LEU A 194 -7.67 12.14 -21.64
C LEU A 194 -6.45 11.69 -22.46
N VAL A 195 -5.28 11.74 -21.85
CA VAL A 195 -4.04 11.15 -22.38
C VAL A 195 -3.48 10.18 -21.34
N ILE A 196 -3.26 8.94 -21.74
CA ILE A 196 -2.72 7.88 -20.88
C ILE A 196 -1.27 7.62 -21.26
N GLN A 197 -0.37 7.75 -20.29
CA GLN A 197 1.05 7.45 -20.39
C GLN A 197 1.35 6.15 -19.64
N ASN A 198 1.43 5.05 -20.39
CA ASN A 198 1.76 3.73 -19.86
C ASN A 198 3.28 3.57 -19.71
N MET A 199 3.75 3.29 -18.50
CA MET A 199 5.17 3.19 -18.16
C MET A 199 5.45 2.08 -17.14
N ASP A 200 6.73 1.83 -16.83
CA ASP A 200 7.10 0.92 -15.73
C ASP A 200 6.59 1.51 -14.40
N PHE A 201 6.09 0.65 -13.49
CA PHE A 201 5.39 1.09 -12.27
C PHE A 201 6.22 2.00 -11.36
N ASP A 202 7.52 1.74 -11.23
CA ASP A 202 8.45 2.57 -10.44
C ASP A 202 8.66 3.98 -11.02
N ALA A 203 8.29 4.22 -12.29
CA ALA A 203 8.34 5.51 -12.93
C ALA A 203 7.05 6.35 -12.75
N VAL A 204 5.94 5.75 -12.31
CA VAL A 204 4.61 6.40 -12.29
C VAL A 204 4.60 7.65 -11.39
N CYS A 205 4.90 7.51 -10.10
CA CYS A 205 4.94 8.66 -9.19
C CYS A 205 6.06 9.65 -9.57
N LEU A 206 7.18 9.15 -10.10
CA LEU A 206 8.31 9.99 -10.52
C LEU A 206 7.93 10.88 -11.71
N ALA A 207 7.15 10.37 -12.66
CA ALA A 207 6.67 11.15 -13.80
C ALA A 207 5.79 12.32 -13.36
N VAL A 208 4.92 12.09 -12.37
CA VAL A 208 4.08 13.13 -11.77
C VAL A 208 4.94 14.13 -10.99
N GLY A 209 5.86 13.67 -10.13
CA GLY A 209 6.76 14.56 -9.38
C GLY A 209 7.73 15.37 -10.27
N GLN A 210 7.94 14.94 -11.52
CA GLN A 210 8.70 15.67 -12.54
C GLN A 210 7.83 16.48 -13.50
N GLN A 211 6.52 16.60 -13.24
CA GLN A 211 5.57 17.39 -14.02
C GLN A 211 5.43 16.91 -15.47
N LYS A 212 5.73 15.64 -15.74
CA LYS A 212 5.52 15.01 -17.05
C LYS A 212 4.09 14.49 -17.20
N CYS A 213 3.42 14.22 -16.09
CA CYS A 213 2.04 13.80 -16.01
C CYS A 213 1.36 14.55 -14.85
N ASP A 214 0.05 14.75 -14.93
CA ASP A 214 -0.71 15.51 -13.95
C ASP A 214 -1.10 14.65 -12.74
N ILE A 215 -1.43 13.39 -13.01
CA ILE A 215 -1.96 12.45 -12.02
C ILE A 215 -1.48 11.02 -12.31
N ALA A 216 -1.24 10.26 -11.25
CA ALA A 216 -0.93 8.85 -11.29
C ALA A 216 -2.15 8.02 -10.88
N MET A 217 -2.58 7.11 -11.75
CA MET A 217 -3.71 6.20 -11.55
C MET A 217 -3.25 4.80 -11.94
N ALA A 218 -2.81 4.02 -10.94
CA ALA A 218 -2.18 2.72 -11.12
C ALA A 218 -2.26 1.85 -9.85
N GLY A 219 -3.44 1.73 -9.22
CA GLY A 219 -3.60 0.92 -8.01
C GLY A 219 -2.60 1.27 -6.90
N LEU A 220 -2.34 2.56 -6.68
CA LEU A 220 -1.21 3.01 -5.87
C LEU A 220 -1.50 2.94 -4.37
N THR A 221 -0.86 2.01 -3.67
CA THR A 221 -0.80 2.06 -2.19
C THR A 221 -0.23 3.39 -1.68
N ILE A 222 -0.89 4.00 -0.71
CA ILE A 222 -0.37 5.19 -0.02
C ILE A 222 0.85 4.79 0.82
N THR A 223 2.02 5.32 0.49
CA THR A 223 3.26 5.15 1.27
C THR A 223 3.96 6.48 1.49
N ASP A 224 4.80 6.57 2.52
CA ASP A 224 5.54 7.80 2.82
C ASP A 224 6.58 8.14 1.75
N SER A 225 7.32 7.17 1.19
CA SER A 225 8.22 7.41 0.05
C SER A 225 7.48 7.96 -1.18
N ARG A 226 6.25 7.52 -1.45
CA ARG A 226 5.47 8.04 -2.59
C ARG A 226 5.00 9.47 -2.34
N LYS A 227 4.68 9.85 -1.10
CA LYS A 227 4.31 11.23 -0.71
C LYS A 227 5.43 12.25 -0.96
N ASP A 228 6.68 11.81 -1.12
CA ASP A 228 7.75 12.71 -1.53
C ASP A 228 7.52 13.23 -2.96
N GLN A 229 6.98 12.38 -3.85
CA GLN A 229 6.77 12.69 -5.26
C GLN A 229 5.38 13.26 -5.57
N VAL A 230 4.34 12.80 -4.87
CA VAL A 230 2.94 13.15 -5.16
C VAL A 230 2.17 13.56 -3.90
N THR A 231 1.03 14.23 -4.08
CA THR A 231 0.00 14.35 -3.03
C THR A 231 -1.11 13.35 -3.34
N PHE A 232 -1.45 12.50 -2.37
CA PHE A 232 -2.51 11.51 -2.57
C PHE A 232 -3.90 12.13 -2.43
N THR A 233 -4.83 11.65 -3.25
CA THR A 233 -6.27 11.83 -3.07
C THR A 233 -6.77 11.12 -1.82
N ASP A 234 -8.06 11.26 -1.54
CA ASP A 234 -8.76 10.33 -0.67
C ASP A 234 -8.67 8.91 -1.27
N SER A 235 -8.65 7.91 -0.37
CA SER A 235 -8.60 6.49 -0.76
C SER A 235 -9.89 6.06 -1.45
N TYR A 236 -9.77 5.26 -2.51
CA TYR A 236 -10.92 4.69 -3.23
C TYR A 236 -11.03 3.18 -3.09
N TYR A 237 -10.00 2.49 -2.60
CA TYR A 237 -10.00 1.02 -2.52
C TYR A 237 -9.12 0.50 -1.38
N ASN A 238 -9.56 -0.57 -0.72
CA ASN A 238 -8.78 -1.29 0.30
C ASN A 238 -8.13 -2.53 -0.32
N ALA A 239 -6.82 -2.62 -0.24
CA ALA A 239 -6.02 -3.69 -0.81
C ALA A 239 -5.26 -4.48 0.27
N SER A 240 -4.69 -5.60 -0.16
CA SER A 240 -3.84 -6.47 0.65
C SER A 240 -2.89 -7.24 -0.26
N GLN A 241 -1.71 -7.60 0.24
CA GLN A 241 -0.80 -8.51 -0.45
C GLN A 241 -1.20 -9.96 -0.19
N LYS A 242 -1.14 -10.80 -1.23
CA LYS A 242 -1.33 -12.25 -1.16
C LYS A 242 -0.16 -13.00 -1.80
N LEU A 243 -0.05 -14.27 -1.42
CA LEU A 243 0.93 -15.20 -1.97
C LEU A 243 0.27 -16.06 -3.06
N ILE A 244 0.91 -16.15 -4.23
CA ILE A 244 0.62 -17.14 -5.26
C ILE A 244 1.67 -18.25 -5.16
N VAL A 245 1.18 -19.49 -5.20
CA VAL A 245 1.99 -20.71 -5.15
C VAL A 245 1.61 -21.65 -6.29
N ALA A 246 2.47 -22.62 -6.60
CA ALA A 246 2.10 -23.73 -7.48
C ALA A 246 0.88 -24.47 -6.90
N ALA A 247 -0.03 -24.94 -7.74
CA ALA A 247 -1.29 -25.51 -7.28
C ALA A 247 -1.11 -26.75 -6.38
N ASP A 248 -0.04 -27.51 -6.59
CA ASP A 248 0.31 -28.70 -5.81
C ASP A 248 1.19 -28.42 -4.59
N ASP A 249 1.57 -27.16 -4.36
CA ASP A 249 2.29 -26.76 -3.16
C ASP A 249 1.35 -26.77 -1.95
N THR A 250 1.65 -27.58 -0.94
CA THR A 250 0.85 -27.73 0.30
C THR A 250 1.47 -27.01 1.51
N THR A 251 2.54 -26.24 1.32
CA THR A 251 3.34 -25.63 2.39
C THR A 251 2.51 -24.77 3.34
N PHE A 252 1.50 -24.08 2.81
CA PHE A 252 0.68 -23.11 3.54
C PHE A 252 -0.72 -23.62 3.90
N ASP A 253 -1.04 -24.91 3.66
CA ASP A 253 -2.41 -25.43 3.85
C ASP A 253 -2.89 -25.40 5.30
N ALA A 254 -1.96 -25.42 6.25
CA ALA A 254 -2.27 -25.35 7.67
C ALA A 254 -2.38 -23.90 8.19
N CYS A 255 -1.98 -22.90 7.40
CA CYS A 255 -2.01 -21.50 7.79
C CYS A 255 -3.46 -21.00 7.85
N LYS A 256 -3.74 -20.18 8.86
CA LYS A 256 -5.05 -19.51 9.03
C LYS A 256 -4.90 -18.01 9.20
N THR A 257 -3.74 -17.57 9.65
CA THR A 257 -3.45 -16.15 9.87
C THR A 257 -2.19 -15.73 9.15
N LYS A 258 -2.02 -14.42 9.02
CA LYS A 258 -0.78 -13.80 8.54
C LYS A 258 0.43 -14.33 9.32
N GLU A 259 0.33 -14.43 10.64
CA GLU A 259 1.43 -14.88 11.49
C GLU A 259 1.86 -16.32 11.19
N ASP A 260 0.93 -17.20 10.80
CA ASP A 260 1.26 -18.57 10.38
C ASP A 260 2.10 -18.56 9.09
N VAL A 261 1.72 -17.72 8.11
CA VAL A 261 2.47 -17.57 6.85
C VAL A 261 3.85 -16.98 7.13
N GLU A 262 3.93 -15.92 7.93
CA GLU A 262 5.19 -15.29 8.31
C GLU A 262 6.10 -16.23 9.12
N ALA A 263 5.52 -17.13 9.94
CA ALA A 263 6.28 -18.14 10.66
C ALA A 263 6.98 -19.10 9.69
N ILE A 264 6.33 -19.47 8.58
CA ILE A 264 6.93 -20.24 7.50
C ILE A 264 8.00 -19.42 6.77
N PHE A 265 7.71 -18.15 6.42
CA PHE A 265 8.67 -17.28 5.75
C PHE A 265 9.97 -17.12 6.54
N LYS A 266 9.89 -17.07 7.88
CA LYS A 266 11.06 -17.03 8.78
C LYS A 266 11.91 -18.30 8.77
N THR A 267 11.41 -19.41 8.22
CA THR A 267 12.18 -20.64 8.02
C THR A 267 12.91 -20.70 6.68
N PHE A 268 12.55 -19.81 5.74
CA PHE A 268 13.19 -19.72 4.45
C PHE A 268 14.56 -19.04 4.52
N ASP A 269 15.35 -19.22 3.47
CA ASP A 269 16.65 -18.61 3.31
C ASP A 269 16.83 -18.14 1.85
N SER A 270 18.01 -17.63 1.52
CA SER A 270 18.33 -17.12 0.17
C SER A 270 18.13 -18.12 -0.97
N LYS A 271 17.91 -19.41 -0.71
CA LYS A 271 17.56 -20.39 -1.74
C LYS A 271 16.11 -20.26 -2.20
N THR A 272 15.22 -19.80 -1.32
CA THR A 272 13.82 -19.52 -1.66
C THR A 272 13.75 -18.25 -2.49
N LYS A 273 13.17 -18.34 -3.68
CA LYS A 273 13.01 -17.24 -4.62
C LYS A 273 11.56 -16.78 -4.67
N VAL A 274 11.35 -15.51 -4.40
CA VAL A 274 10.02 -14.88 -4.47
C VAL A 274 10.01 -13.84 -5.58
N GLY A 275 9.04 -13.94 -6.48
CA GLY A 275 8.80 -12.93 -7.49
C GLY A 275 7.89 -11.82 -6.99
N ALA A 276 8.21 -10.56 -7.32
CA ALA A 276 7.29 -9.44 -7.16
C ALA A 276 7.50 -8.41 -8.28
N GLN A 277 6.50 -7.56 -8.51
CA GLN A 277 6.66 -6.41 -9.39
C GLN A 277 7.55 -5.35 -8.75
N ASN A 278 8.40 -4.70 -9.54
CA ASN A 278 9.31 -3.67 -9.06
C ASN A 278 8.54 -2.43 -8.56
N GLY A 279 8.97 -1.89 -7.41
CA GLY A 279 8.44 -0.67 -6.81
C GLY A 279 7.13 -0.83 -6.04
N THR A 280 6.61 -2.06 -5.92
CA THR A 280 5.35 -2.34 -5.21
C THR A 280 5.57 -2.66 -3.74
N THR A 281 4.50 -2.57 -2.94
CA THR A 281 4.49 -3.03 -1.55
C THR A 281 4.75 -4.53 -1.43
N ALA A 282 4.45 -5.31 -2.48
CA ALA A 282 4.88 -6.71 -2.57
C ALA A 282 6.42 -6.83 -2.49
N GLN A 283 7.16 -6.11 -3.34
CA GLN A 283 8.63 -6.10 -3.26
C GLN A 283 9.11 -5.71 -1.85
N PHE A 284 8.54 -4.63 -1.30
CA PHE A 284 8.95 -4.09 0.00
C PHE A 284 8.65 -5.05 1.17
N TYR A 285 7.60 -5.85 1.08
CA TYR A 285 7.30 -6.84 2.10
C TYR A 285 8.23 -8.07 2.02
N VAL A 286 8.85 -8.35 0.87
CA VAL A 286 9.92 -9.37 0.81
C VAL A 286 11.24 -8.81 1.32
N GLU A 287 11.71 -7.69 0.76
CA GLU A 287 13.04 -7.12 1.03
C GLU A 287 13.13 -6.35 2.35
N GLY A 288 11.98 -5.97 2.91
CA GLY A 288 11.89 -5.00 3.99
C GLY A 288 11.84 -3.58 3.46
N SER A 289 11.30 -2.69 4.29
CA SER A 289 11.24 -1.26 4.00
C SER A 289 11.23 -0.47 5.30
N ALA A 290 12.02 0.62 5.31
CA ALA A 290 12.00 1.58 6.41
C ALA A 290 10.62 2.25 6.53
N ASP A 291 9.93 2.49 5.42
CA ASP A 291 8.58 3.08 5.40
C ASP A 291 7.56 2.18 6.10
N LEU A 292 7.78 0.86 6.06
CA LEU A 292 6.91 -0.12 6.68
C LEU A 292 7.35 -0.52 8.10
N ASP A 293 8.46 0.05 8.59
CA ASP A 293 9.17 -0.41 9.80
C ASP A 293 9.33 -1.94 9.83
N PHE A 294 9.64 -2.50 8.66
CA PHE A 294 9.64 -3.95 8.44
C PHE A 294 10.97 -4.40 7.86
N ALA A 295 11.59 -5.39 8.48
CA ALA A 295 12.94 -5.85 8.09
C ALA A 295 12.97 -6.76 6.87
N GLY A 296 11.81 -7.24 6.39
CA GLY A 296 11.73 -8.23 5.33
C GLY A 296 11.98 -9.65 5.82
N PHE A 297 12.29 -10.54 4.87
CA PHE A 297 12.61 -11.94 5.11
C PHE A 297 13.92 -12.32 4.41
N ASP A 298 14.58 -13.38 4.85
CA ASP A 298 15.89 -13.82 4.33
C ASP A 298 15.83 -14.50 2.94
N MET A 299 14.75 -14.29 2.18
CA MET A 299 14.50 -14.86 0.86
C MET A 299 15.19 -14.05 -0.26
N THR A 300 15.38 -14.66 -1.42
CA THR A 300 15.84 -13.94 -2.62
C THR A 300 14.65 -13.35 -3.37
N LEU A 301 14.55 -12.02 -3.43
CA LEU A 301 13.62 -11.36 -4.33
C LEU A 301 14.11 -11.45 -5.78
N VAL A 302 13.17 -11.74 -6.70
CA VAL A 302 13.35 -11.56 -8.14
C VAL A 302 12.33 -10.54 -8.63
N GLY A 303 12.82 -9.41 -9.14
CA GLY A 303 12.01 -8.28 -9.57
C GLY A 303 11.50 -8.40 -11.01
N TYR A 304 10.24 -8.02 -11.24
CA TYR A 304 9.57 -8.08 -12.54
C TYR A 304 8.95 -6.75 -12.95
N LYS A 305 8.73 -6.58 -14.26
CA LYS A 305 8.00 -5.42 -14.81
C LYS A 305 6.49 -5.46 -14.48
N ASN A 306 5.91 -6.65 -14.34
CA ASN A 306 4.54 -6.87 -13.89
C ASN A 306 4.41 -8.24 -13.21
N ALA A 307 3.36 -8.43 -12.42
CA ALA A 307 3.13 -9.67 -11.68
C ALA A 307 2.85 -10.88 -12.59
N SER A 308 2.23 -10.69 -13.75
CA SER A 308 1.97 -11.78 -14.70
C SER A 308 3.24 -12.48 -15.17
N LEU A 309 4.32 -11.72 -15.40
CA LEU A 309 5.64 -12.27 -15.73
C LEU A 309 6.24 -13.06 -14.57
N ALA A 310 6.04 -12.61 -13.33
CA ALA A 310 6.47 -13.34 -12.15
C ALA A 310 5.76 -14.70 -12.04
N VAL A 311 4.44 -14.75 -12.24
CA VAL A 311 3.70 -16.02 -12.18
C VAL A 311 4.06 -16.94 -13.36
N GLN A 312 4.37 -16.40 -14.55
CA GLN A 312 4.93 -17.21 -15.64
C GLN A 312 6.29 -17.83 -15.27
N ASP A 313 7.13 -17.12 -14.53
CA ASP A 313 8.43 -17.66 -14.11
C ASP A 313 8.31 -18.69 -12.97
N LEU A 314 7.31 -18.53 -12.09
CA LEU A 314 6.88 -19.55 -11.14
C LEU A 314 6.47 -20.85 -11.87
N LEU A 315 5.63 -20.76 -12.91
CA LEU A 315 5.23 -21.92 -13.72
C LEU A 315 6.41 -22.61 -14.41
N ASN A 316 7.46 -21.86 -14.73
CA ASN A 316 8.69 -22.40 -15.31
C ASN A 316 9.61 -23.06 -14.27
N GLY A 317 9.26 -23.02 -12.99
CA GLY A 317 10.04 -23.57 -11.88
C GLY A 317 11.28 -22.74 -11.50
N ASN A 318 11.32 -21.47 -11.90
CA ASN A 318 12.44 -20.57 -11.60
C ASN A 318 12.23 -19.78 -10.30
N LEU A 319 10.99 -19.67 -9.84
CA LEU A 319 10.58 -19.11 -8.56
C LEU A 319 9.89 -20.17 -7.71
N ASP A 320 9.92 -20.00 -6.39
CA ASP A 320 9.14 -20.81 -5.47
C ASP A 320 7.76 -20.17 -5.22
N TYR A 321 7.71 -18.85 -5.10
CA TYR A 321 6.48 -18.11 -4.80
C TYR A 321 6.40 -16.77 -5.56
N VAL A 322 5.21 -16.20 -5.66
CA VAL A 322 4.99 -14.84 -6.16
C VAL A 322 4.14 -14.08 -5.17
N MET A 323 4.49 -12.82 -4.90
CA MET A 323 3.69 -11.96 -4.04
C MET A 323 3.12 -10.80 -4.86
N VAL A 324 1.83 -10.55 -4.67
CA VAL A 324 1.04 -9.60 -5.46
C VAL A 324 -0.24 -9.26 -4.71
N ASP A 325 -0.78 -8.08 -4.98
CA ASP A 325 -2.06 -7.61 -4.46
C ASP A 325 -3.21 -8.59 -4.73
N ALA A 326 -4.15 -8.68 -3.78
CA ALA A 326 -5.17 -9.73 -3.74
C ALA A 326 -6.06 -9.82 -4.99
N ALA A 327 -6.56 -8.67 -5.48
CA ALA A 327 -7.43 -8.61 -6.65
C ALA A 327 -6.68 -9.02 -7.95
N PRO A 328 -5.48 -8.49 -8.21
CA PRO A 328 -4.65 -8.99 -9.31
C PRO A 328 -4.20 -10.43 -9.15
N ALA A 329 -3.95 -10.90 -7.91
CA ALA A 329 -3.60 -12.29 -7.66
C ALA A 329 -4.71 -13.24 -8.16
N ALA A 330 -5.97 -12.88 -7.85
CA ALA A 330 -7.14 -13.62 -8.30
C ALA A 330 -7.27 -13.59 -9.84
N SER A 331 -7.13 -12.41 -10.45
CA SER A 331 -7.25 -12.22 -11.90
C SER A 331 -6.18 -13.01 -12.67
N ILE A 332 -4.92 -12.89 -12.26
CA ILE A 332 -3.78 -13.60 -12.87
C ILE A 332 -3.95 -15.11 -12.72
N THR A 333 -4.32 -15.59 -11.53
CA THR A 333 -4.52 -17.02 -11.25
C THR A 333 -5.66 -17.59 -12.10
N ALA A 334 -6.78 -16.88 -12.21
CA ALA A 334 -7.91 -17.29 -13.03
C ALA A 334 -7.52 -17.36 -14.52
N ALA A 335 -6.85 -16.33 -15.03
CA ALA A 335 -6.38 -16.29 -16.42
C ALA A 335 -5.43 -17.46 -16.73
N ILE A 336 -4.44 -17.71 -15.86
CA ILE A 336 -3.46 -18.79 -16.05
C ILE A 336 -4.09 -20.18 -16.01
N ASN A 337 -5.02 -20.41 -15.08
CA ASN A 337 -5.71 -21.69 -14.95
C ASN A 337 -6.72 -21.95 -16.08
N SER A 338 -7.11 -20.93 -16.84
CA SER A 338 -7.97 -21.07 -18.02
C SER A 338 -7.23 -21.48 -19.30
N LEU A 339 -5.88 -21.46 -19.31
CA LEU A 339 -5.01 -21.78 -20.47
C LEU A 339 -4.74 -23.28 -20.63
#